data_AF-A0AAW5DYV6-F1
#
_entry.id   AF-A0AAW5DYV6-F1
#
_cell.length_a   1.000
_cell.length_b   1.000
_cell.length_c   1.000
_cell.angle_alpha   90.00
_cell.angle_beta   90.00
_cell.angle_gamma   90.00
#
_symmetry.space_group_name_H-M   'P 1'
#
loop_
_entity.id
_entity.type
_entity.pdbx_description
1 polymer ?
#
loop_
_entity_poly.entity_id
_entity_poly.type
_entity_poly.pdbx_seq_one_letter_code
_entity_poly.pdbx_strand_id
1 'polypeptide(L)' 'MLKLVIEIKRRKMIFLANRYGYTAKETVKCSQELDQLLNIHQKALERRLKLVN' A
#
# COMPACT_ATOMS: atom_id res chain seq x y z
N MET A 1 0.06 -4.86 12.97
CA MET A 1 -0.64 -5.65 11.93
C MET A 1 -0.70 -4.92 10.58
N LEU A 2 -1.30 -3.71 10.47
CA LEU A 2 -1.44 -3.00 9.17
C LEU A 2 -0.12 -2.76 8.39
N LYS A 3 0.96 -2.35 9.08
CA LYS A 3 2.28 -2.15 8.44
C LYS A 3 2.83 -3.42 7.77
N LEU A 4 2.58 -4.60 8.36
CA LEU A 4 2.99 -5.88 7.77
C LEU A 4 2.20 -6.19 6.49
N VAL A 5 0.89 -5.90 6.49
CA VAL A 5 0.04 -6.07 5.30
C VAL A 5 0.49 -5.16 4.17
N ILE A 6 0.84 -3.90 4.47
CA ILE A 6 1.43 -2.96 3.51
C ILE A 6 2.72 -3.54 2.91
N GLU A 7 3.63 -4.07 3.74
CA GLU A 7 4.90 -4.62 3.26
C GLU A 7 4.71 -5.87 2.39
N ILE A 8 3.80 -6.77 2.77
CA ILE A 8 3.45 -7.94 1.95
C ILE A 8 2.90 -7.50 0.59
N LYS A 9 2.00 -6.51 0.58
CA LYS A 9 1.40 -5.99 -0.65
C LYS A 9 2.43 -5.28 -1.53
N ARG A 10 3.35 -4.51 -0.94
CA ARG A 10 4.47 -3.86 -1.63
C ARG A 10 5.35 -4.88 -2.34
N ARG A 11 5.73 -5.97 -1.65
CA ARG A 11 6.52 -7.06 -2.25
C ARG A 11 5.79 -7.72 -3.41
N LYS A 12 4.48 -7.96 -3.28
CA LYS A 12 3.66 -8.50 -4.37
C LYS A 12 3.62 -7.56 -5.58
N MET A 13 3.43 -6.26 -5.38
CA MET A 13 3.40 -5.28 -6.46
C MET A 13 4.74 -5.23 -7.21
N ILE A 14 5.88 -5.23 -6.49
CA ILE A 14 7.23 -5.27 -7.08
C ILE A 14 7.42 -6.57 -7.87
N PHE A 15 7.00 -7.71 -7.33
CA PHE A 15 7.06 -8.98 -8.05
C PHE A 15 6.27 -8.93 -9.37
N LEU A 16 5.04 -8.40 -9.34
CA LEU A 16 4.22 -8.24 -10.56
C LEU A 16 4.85 -7.26 -11.55
N ALA A 17 5.42 -6.15 -11.07
CA ALA A 17 6.10 -5.18 -11.91
C ALA A 17 7.32 -5.78 -12.61
N ASN A 18 8.14 -6.56 -11.90
CA ASN A 18 9.29 -7.25 -12.48
C ASN A 18 8.88 -8.34 -13.47
N ARG A 19 7.71 -8.98 -13.26
CA ARG A 19 7.23 -10.08 -14.11
C ARG A 19 6.47 -9.61 -15.35
N TYR A 20 5.64 -8.57 -15.22
CA TYR A 20 4.67 -8.16 -16.24
C TYR A 20 4.86 -6.71 -16.70
N GLY A 21 5.69 -5.93 -16.01
CA GLY A 21 5.85 -4.49 -16.22
C GLY A 21 5.00 -3.65 -15.27
N TYR A 22 5.42 -2.40 -15.06
CA TYR A 22 4.75 -1.47 -14.15
C TYR A 22 3.37 -1.02 -14.62
N THR A 23 3.15 -1.03 -15.94
CA THR A 23 1.88 -0.64 -16.58
C THR A 23 0.94 -1.81 -16.83
N ALA A 24 1.35 -3.05 -16.53
CA ALA A 24 0.48 -4.21 -16.65
C ALA A 24 -0.74 -4.08 -15.73
N LYS A 25 -1.90 -4.55 -16.21
CA LYS A 25 -3.19 -4.42 -15.52
C LYS A 25 -3.13 -4.97 -14.09
N GLU A 26 -2.44 -6.08 -13.88
CA GLU A 26 -2.25 -6.75 -12.60
C GLU A 26 -1.38 -5.93 -11.65
N THR A 27 -0.30 -5.32 -12.18
CA THR A 27 0.60 -4.46 -11.41
C THR A 27 -0.11 -3.18 -10.98
N VAL A 28 -0.84 -2.54 -11.91
CA VAL A 28 -1.64 -1.34 -11.64
C VAL A 28 -2.75 -1.62 -10.63
N LYS A 29 -3.44 -2.76 -10.75
CA LYS A 29 -4.43 -3.17 -9.74
C LYS A 29 -3.77 -3.37 -8.37
N CYS A 30 -2.61 -4.03 -8.33
CA CYS A 30 -1.90 -4.26 -7.07
C CYS A 30 -1.37 -2.95 -6.45
N SER A 31 -0.97 -1.95 -7.24
CA SER A 31 -0.55 -0.64 -6.74
C SER A 31 -1.73 0.15 -6.17
N GLN A 32 -2.90 0.14 -6.82
CA GLN A 32 -4.11 0.78 -6.29
C GLN A 32 -4.53 0.18 -4.94
N GLU A 33 -4.46 -1.14 -4.81
CA GLU A 33 -4.75 -1.82 -3.54
C GLU A 33 -3.70 -1.49 -2.46
N LEU A 34 -2.43 -1.30 -2.83
CA LEU A 34 -1.38 -0.85 -1.92
C LEU A 34 -1.64 0.60 -1.45
N ASP A 35 -2.01 1.49 -2.37
CA ASP A 35 -2.34 2.89 -2.07
C ASP A 35 -3.51 3.01 -1.09
N GLN A 36 -4.53 2.16 -1.21
CA GLN A 36 -5.63 2.10 -0.24
C GLN A 36 -5.12 1.77 1.18
N LEU A 37 -4.21 0.81 1.32
CA LEU A 37 -3.63 0.46 2.61
C LEU A 37 -2.78 1.60 3.20
N LEU A 38 -2.00 2.28 2.34
CA LEU A 38 -1.21 3.45 2.74
C LEU A 38 -2.12 4.59 3.21
N ASN A 39 -3.22 4.86 2.49
CA ASN A 39 -4.20 5.88 2.86
C ASN A 39 -4.87 5.57 4.21
N ILE A 40 -5.20 4.31 4.49
CA ILE A 40 -5.74 3.90 5.79
C ILE A 40 -4.70 4.14 6.90
N HIS A 41 -3.44 3.77 6.65
CA HIS A 41 -2.36 3.97 7.62
C HIS A 41 -2.13 5.44 7.93
N GLN A 42 -2.09 6.28 6.89
CA GLN A 42 -1.90 7.72 6.99
C GLN A 42 -3.03 8.38 7.78
N LYS A 43 -4.29 8.08 7.46
CA LYS A 43 -5.45 8.59 8.21
C LYS A 43 -5.41 8.18 9.69
N ALA A 44 -4.98 6.95 9.99
CA ALA A 44 -4.84 6.50 11.37
C ALA A 44 -3.74 7.28 12.12
N LEU A 45 -2.62 7.57 11.45
CA LEU A 45 -1.54 8.38 12.02
C LEU A 45 -1.99 9.82 12.28
N GLU A 46 -2.69 10.45 11.34
CA GLU A 46 -3.25 11.80 11.47
C GLU A 46 -4.24 11.89 12.63
N ARG A 47 -5.16 10.91 12.75
CA ARG A 47 -6.08 10.84 13.90
C ARG A 47 -5.32 10.75 15.22
N ARG A 48 -4.26 9.94 15.28
CA ARG A 48 -3.45 9.81 16.48
C ARG A 48 -2.76 11.12 16.84
N LEU A 49 -2.18 11.83 15.88
CA LEU A 49 -1.53 13.13 16.13
C LEU A 49 -2.52 14.16 16.68
N LYS A 50 -3.76 14.18 16.18
CA LYS A 50 -4.85 15.02 16.70
C LYS A 50 -5.31 14.66 18.12
N LEU A 51 -4.98 13.48 18.65
CA LEU A 51 -5.29 13.08 20.02
C LEU A 51 -4.21 13.48 21.02
N VAL A 52 -3.03 13.91 20.55
CA VAL A 52 -1.89 14.31 21.41
C VAL A 52 -1.69 15.84 21.43
N ASN A 53 -2.38 16.57 20.54
CA ASN A 53 -2.42 18.03 20.48
C ASN A 53 -3.75 18.53 21.05
#